data_AF-A0A7Z8G756-F1
#
_entry.id   AF-A0A7Z8G756-F1
#
_cell.length_a   1.000
_cell.length_b   1.000
_cell.length_c   1.000
_cell.angle_alpha   90.00
_cell.angle_beta   90.00
_cell.angle_gamma   90.00
#
_symmetry.space_group_name_H-M   'P 1'
#
loop_
_entity.id
_entity.type
_entity.pdbx_description
1 polymer ?
#
loop_
_entity_poly.entity_id
_entity_poly.type
_entity_poly.pdbx_seq_one_letter_code
_entity_poly.pdbx_strand_id
1 'polypeptide(L)'
;MVKTKYIIVFAIFYFYYFFKNLFDYFTTERKYEKIIKEFDDASDKFPKIENLYHSNEEDLLKQQSISDQIIKNFKPKLPILNKLTHTKTTKFSFDDSPGKIIDDFDYFYNKLFNYYYDHQYKKKEYLNPIYPLKEIFLLPSKILSWFGLNLNTIPSRIFSALIFLAIYISKNFGSEIIRFILKLIS
;
A
#
# COMPACT_ATOMS: atom_id res chain seq x y z
N MET A 1 -18.80 32.97 -14.42
CA MET A 1 -17.34 32.72 -14.24
C MET A 1 -16.98 31.91 -12.99
N VAL A 2 -17.70 32.03 -11.87
CA VAL A 2 -17.37 31.33 -10.60
C VAL A 2 -17.56 29.80 -10.67
N LYS A 3 -18.63 29.30 -11.31
CA LYS A 3 -18.89 27.85 -11.47
C LYS A 3 -17.80 27.11 -12.25
N THR A 4 -17.23 27.74 -13.28
CA THR A 4 -16.19 27.13 -14.13
C THR A 4 -14.90 26.85 -13.34
N LYS A 5 -14.56 27.71 -12.37
CA LYS A 5 -13.35 27.53 -11.53
C LYS A 5 -13.45 26.27 -10.65
N TYR A 6 -14.62 25.99 -10.06
CA TYR A 6 -14.81 24.80 -9.23
C TYR A 6 -14.78 23.50 -10.04
N ILE A 7 -15.32 23.53 -11.27
CA ILE A 7 -15.26 22.38 -12.18
C ILE A 7 -13.81 22.07 -12.55
N ILE A 8 -13.00 23.09 -12.82
CA ILE A 8 -11.57 22.92 -13.15
C ILE A 8 -10.81 22.34 -11.94
N VAL A 9 -11.01 22.89 -10.74
CA VAL A 9 -10.37 22.37 -9.51
C VAL A 9 -10.77 20.91 -9.27
N PHE A 10 -12.05 20.59 -9.40
CA PHE A 10 -12.53 19.21 -9.25
C PHE A 10 -11.91 18.27 -10.29
N ALA A 11 -11.83 18.68 -11.55
CA ALA A 11 -11.19 17.90 -12.61
C ALA A 11 -9.71 17.64 -12.32
N ILE A 12 -8.97 18.64 -11.84
CA ILE A 12 -7.56 18.49 -11.45
C ILE A 12 -7.41 17.44 -10.35
N PHE A 13 -8.21 17.52 -9.28
CA PHE A 13 -8.18 16.51 -8.21
C PHE A 13 -8.54 15.13 -8.72
N TYR A 14 -9.57 15.02 -9.57
CA TYR A 14 -9.99 13.75 -10.15
C TYR A 14 -8.86 13.09 -10.93
N PHE A 15 -8.23 13.83 -11.86
CA PHE A 15 -7.12 13.31 -12.64
C PHE A 15 -5.91 12.98 -11.78
N TYR A 16 -5.58 13.82 -10.79
CA TYR A 16 -4.50 13.55 -9.85
C TYR A 16 -4.69 12.20 -9.15
N TYR A 17 -5.85 11.95 -8.53
CA TYR A 17 -6.13 10.69 -7.85
C TYR A 17 -6.20 9.51 -8.81
N PHE A 18 -6.77 9.70 -10.00
CA PHE A 18 -6.81 8.67 -11.03
C PHE A 18 -5.40 8.22 -11.45
N PHE A 19 -4.55 9.16 -11.84
CA PHE A 19 -3.17 8.85 -12.23
C PHE A 19 -2.34 8.32 -11.07
N LYS A 20 -2.53 8.84 -9.86
CA LYS A 20 -1.87 8.31 -8.65
C LYS A 20 -2.23 6.86 -8.42
N ASN A 21 -3.53 6.51 -8.45
CA ASN A 21 -3.98 5.13 -8.22
C ASN A 21 -3.45 4.17 -9.30
N LEU A 22 -3.43 4.60 -10.57
CA LEU A 22 -2.82 3.83 -11.64
C LEU A 22 -1.32 3.65 -11.43
N PHE A 23 -0.61 4.73 -11.11
CA PHE A 23 0.82 4.68 -10.85
C PHE A 23 1.16 3.75 -9.69
N ASP A 24 0.41 3.82 -8.59
CA ASP A 24 0.56 2.95 -7.43
C ASP A 24 0.30 1.48 -7.79
N TYR A 25 -0.72 1.20 -8.61
CA TYR A 25 -1.01 -0.14 -9.14
C TYR A 25 0.17 -0.70 -9.92
N PHE A 26 0.63 0.00 -10.97
CA PHE A 26 1.72 -0.47 -11.84
C PHE A 26 3.05 -0.57 -11.10
N THR A 27 3.30 0.34 -10.16
CA THR A 27 4.51 0.29 -9.32
C THR A 27 4.50 -0.93 -8.41
N THR A 28 3.33 -1.33 -7.91
CA THR A 28 3.17 -2.51 -7.07
C THR A 28 3.25 -3.79 -7.90
N GLU A 29 2.65 -3.81 -9.08
CA GLU A 29 2.73 -4.91 -10.06
C GLU A 29 4.18 -5.24 -10.42
N ARG A 30 4.99 -4.23 -10.77
CA ARG A 30 6.43 -4.41 -11.05
C ARG A 30 7.21 -4.97 -9.86
N LYS A 31 6.82 -4.63 -8.64
CA LYS A 31 7.46 -5.19 -7.43
C LYS A 31 7.14 -6.66 -7.26
N TYR A 32 5.88 -7.06 -7.49
CA TYR A 32 5.52 -8.48 -7.51
C TYR A 32 6.31 -9.23 -8.58
N GLU A 33 6.30 -8.76 -9.83
CA GLU A 33 7.00 -9.41 -10.95
C GLU A 33 8.49 -9.59 -10.67
N LYS A 34 9.14 -8.55 -10.14
CA LYS A 34 10.56 -8.63 -9.78
C LYS A 34 10.82 -9.69 -8.72
N ILE A 35 10.05 -9.70 -7.63
CA ILE A 35 10.28 -10.64 -6.53
C ILE A 35 9.92 -12.06 -6.96
N ILE A 36 8.81 -12.27 -7.66
CA ILE A 36 8.42 -13.59 -8.20
C ILE A 36 9.55 -14.14 -9.07
N LYS A 37 10.08 -13.33 -10.00
CA LYS A 37 11.21 -13.74 -10.83
C LYS A 37 12.43 -14.15 -10.00
N GLU A 38 12.74 -13.42 -8.93
CA GLU A 38 13.86 -13.77 -8.05
C GLU A 38 13.62 -15.10 -7.31
N PHE A 39 12.35 -15.44 -6.98
CA PHE A 39 11.99 -16.77 -6.46
C PHE A 39 12.10 -17.85 -7.53
N ASP A 40 11.61 -17.61 -8.74
CA ASP A 40 11.72 -18.53 -9.89
C ASP A 40 13.20 -18.87 -10.16
N ASP A 41 14.02 -17.83 -10.31
CA ASP A 41 15.47 -17.93 -10.57
C ASP A 41 16.22 -18.68 -9.45
N ALA A 42 15.70 -18.67 -8.21
CA ALA A 42 16.25 -19.40 -7.08
C ALA A 42 15.79 -20.86 -7.09
N SER A 43 14.49 -21.10 -7.30
CA SER A 43 13.88 -22.42 -7.38
C SER A 43 14.50 -23.25 -8.51
N ASP A 44 14.73 -22.65 -9.69
CA ASP A 44 15.37 -23.30 -10.84
C ASP A 44 16.81 -23.74 -10.57
N LYS A 45 17.51 -23.07 -9.65
CA LYS A 45 18.90 -23.39 -9.28
C LYS A 45 18.98 -24.41 -8.16
N PHE A 46 17.92 -24.59 -7.38
CA PHE A 46 17.94 -25.54 -6.28
C PHE A 46 17.78 -26.95 -6.85
N PRO A 47 18.70 -27.87 -6.52
CA PRO A 47 18.56 -29.25 -6.95
C PRO A 47 17.24 -29.81 -6.42
N LYS A 48 16.51 -30.55 -7.26
CA LYS A 48 15.27 -31.22 -6.83
C LYS A 48 15.62 -32.22 -5.74
N ILE A 49 15.15 -31.96 -4.51
CA ILE A 49 15.28 -32.92 -3.42
C ILE A 49 14.15 -33.93 -3.59
N GLU A 50 14.44 -35.07 -4.22
CA GLU A 50 13.45 -36.12 -4.49
C GLU A 50 12.85 -36.73 -3.20
N ASN A 51 13.56 -36.65 -2.07
CA ASN A 51 13.08 -37.11 -0.78
C ASN A 51 13.60 -36.21 0.36
N LEU A 52 12.82 -35.22 0.77
CA LEU A 52 13.12 -34.37 1.95
C LEU A 52 13.25 -35.17 3.27
N TYR A 53 12.81 -36.44 3.28
CA TYR A 53 12.65 -37.25 4.50
C TYR A 53 13.55 -38.50 4.59
N HIS A 54 14.35 -38.82 3.57
CA HIS A 54 15.32 -39.93 3.63
C HIS A 54 16.74 -39.38 3.80
N SER A 55 17.20 -39.37 5.06
CA SER A 55 18.45 -38.74 5.48
C SER A 55 19.68 -39.59 5.16
N ASN A 56 20.25 -39.42 3.97
CA ASN A 56 21.68 -39.62 3.80
C ASN A 56 22.42 -38.29 4.12
N GLU A 57 23.70 -38.37 4.46
CA GLU A 57 24.51 -37.19 4.84
C GLU A 57 24.60 -36.16 3.70
N GLU A 58 24.58 -36.62 2.46
CA GLU A 58 24.67 -35.78 1.26
C GLU A 58 23.42 -34.90 1.08
N ASP A 59 22.23 -35.42 1.36
CA ASP A 59 20.97 -34.70 1.26
C ASP A 59 20.83 -33.64 2.36
N LEU A 60 21.36 -33.91 3.56
CA LEU A 60 21.45 -32.91 4.63
C LEU A 60 22.37 -31.74 4.23
N LEU A 61 23.52 -32.02 3.63
CA LEU A 61 24.44 -30.99 3.13
C LEU A 61 23.80 -30.17 2.00
N LYS A 62 23.04 -30.80 1.10
CA LYS A 62 22.28 -30.10 0.04
C LYS A 62 21.22 -29.19 0.64
N GLN A 63 20.44 -29.67 1.61
CA GLN A 63 19.43 -28.86 2.31
C GLN A 63 20.07 -27.65 3.02
N GLN A 64 21.20 -27.86 3.71
CA GLN A 64 21.95 -26.80 4.36
C GLN A 64 22.38 -25.72 3.35
N SER A 65 22.97 -26.14 2.21
CA SER A 65 23.42 -25.24 1.16
C SER A 65 22.27 -24.42 0.54
N ILE A 66 21.12 -25.05 0.30
CA ILE A 66 19.91 -24.36 -0.20
C ILE A 66 19.41 -23.36 0.84
N SER A 67 19.29 -23.79 2.09
CA SER A 67 18.87 -22.96 3.22
C SER A 67 19.75 -21.70 3.38
N ASP A 68 21.07 -21.85 3.34
CA ASP A 68 22.01 -20.74 3.44
C ASP A 68 21.84 -19.74 2.28
N GLN A 69 21.61 -20.26 1.07
CA GLN A 69 21.31 -19.42 -0.10
C GLN A 69 19.97 -18.69 0.03
N ILE A 70 18.93 -19.36 0.54
CA ILE A 70 17.62 -18.75 0.80
C ILE A 70 17.78 -17.61 1.81
N ILE A 71 18.42 -17.86 2.95
CA ILE A 71 18.63 -16.84 3.98
C ILE A 71 19.38 -15.65 3.38
N LYS A 72 20.51 -15.89 2.71
CA LYS A 72 21.34 -14.84 2.12
C LYS A 72 20.57 -13.97 1.12
N ASN A 73 19.73 -14.58 0.29
CA ASN A 73 19.07 -13.89 -0.81
C ASN A 73 17.72 -13.28 -0.44
N PHE A 74 16.99 -13.86 0.53
CA PHE A 74 15.60 -13.49 0.83
C PHE A 74 15.41 -12.85 2.21
N LYS A 75 16.28 -13.10 3.20
CA LYS A 75 16.22 -12.40 4.50
C LYS A 75 16.30 -10.87 4.34
N PRO A 76 17.20 -10.29 3.52
CA PRO A 76 17.22 -8.84 3.30
C PRO A 76 15.96 -8.29 2.61
N LYS A 77 15.22 -9.15 1.90
CA LYS A 77 14.02 -8.80 1.14
C LYS A 77 12.73 -8.95 1.96
N LEU A 78 12.81 -9.49 3.18
CA LEU A 78 11.68 -9.63 4.09
C LEU A 78 10.84 -8.36 4.25
N PRO A 79 11.39 -7.13 4.36
CA PRO A 79 10.57 -5.93 4.47
C PRO A 79 9.65 -5.72 3.25
N ILE A 80 10.16 -6.01 2.06
CA ILE A 80 9.40 -5.88 0.80
C ILE A 80 8.38 -7.03 0.70
N LEU A 81 8.78 -8.26 1.01
CA LEU A 81 7.90 -9.43 1.03
C LEU A 81 6.74 -9.25 2.00
N ASN A 82 7.01 -8.78 3.22
CA ASN A 82 6.01 -8.45 4.22
C ASN A 82 5.04 -7.37 3.73
N LYS A 83 5.54 -6.36 3.01
CA LYS A 83 4.70 -5.31 2.43
C LYS A 83 3.78 -5.84 1.33
N LEU A 84 4.29 -6.72 0.45
CA LEU A 84 3.53 -7.29 -0.66
C LEU A 84 2.51 -8.33 -0.18
N THR A 85 2.89 -9.19 0.75
CA THR A 85 2.02 -10.27 1.25
C THR A 85 1.18 -9.88 2.46
N HIS A 86 1.27 -8.62 2.90
CA HIS A 86 0.62 -8.11 4.12
C HIS A 86 0.92 -8.94 5.38
N THR A 87 2.08 -9.58 5.45
CA THR A 87 2.53 -10.34 6.62
C THR A 87 3.51 -9.55 7.48
N LYS A 88 3.65 -9.93 8.75
CA LYS A 88 4.75 -9.49 9.63
C LYS A 88 5.54 -10.71 10.06
N THR A 89 6.34 -11.25 9.15
CA THR A 89 7.17 -12.42 9.44
C THR A 89 8.61 -12.03 9.74
N THR A 90 9.28 -12.88 10.52
CA THR A 90 10.73 -12.86 10.76
C THR A 90 11.39 -14.17 10.30
N LYS A 91 10.73 -14.91 9.40
CA LYS A 91 11.20 -16.19 8.83
C LYS A 91 12.54 -16.05 8.09
N PHE A 92 13.17 -17.18 7.75
CA PHE A 92 14.53 -17.26 7.22
C PHE A 92 15.60 -16.89 8.28
N SER A 93 15.53 -17.49 9.47
CA SER A 93 16.60 -17.39 10.47
C SER A 93 17.60 -18.52 10.33
N PHE A 94 18.87 -18.26 10.67
CA PHE A 94 19.87 -19.33 10.82
C PHE A 94 19.59 -20.25 12.01
N ASP A 95 18.66 -19.85 12.89
CA ASP A 95 18.20 -20.68 14.01
C ASP A 95 17.16 -21.73 13.59
N ASP A 96 16.59 -21.60 12.39
CA ASP A 96 15.63 -22.55 11.84
C ASP A 96 16.37 -23.74 11.19
N SER A 97 15.78 -24.94 11.25
CA SER A 97 16.34 -26.10 10.54
C SER A 97 16.29 -25.88 9.01
N PRO A 98 17.26 -26.40 8.23
CA PRO A 98 17.28 -26.23 6.78
C PRO A 98 15.97 -26.60 6.07
N GLY A 99 15.35 -27.72 6.43
CA GLY A 99 14.05 -28.13 5.88
C GLY A 99 12.95 -27.10 6.14
N LYS A 100 12.85 -26.57 7.36
CA LYS A 100 11.89 -25.50 7.71
C LYS A 100 12.12 -24.23 6.89
N ILE A 101 13.37 -23.87 6.60
CA ILE A 101 13.70 -22.68 5.79
C ILE A 101 13.24 -22.87 4.35
N ILE A 102 13.39 -24.09 3.81
CA ILE A 102 12.90 -24.48 2.48
C ILE A 102 11.36 -24.46 2.45
N ASP A 103 10.70 -25.06 3.44
CA ASP A 103 9.24 -25.04 3.55
C ASP A 103 8.69 -23.60 3.65
N ASP A 104 9.38 -22.75 4.42
CA ASP A 104 9.03 -21.34 4.55
C ASP A 104 9.21 -20.58 3.24
N PHE A 105 10.22 -20.94 2.45
CA PHE A 105 10.47 -20.37 1.13
C PHE A 105 9.34 -20.72 0.17
N ASP A 106 8.96 -21.99 0.08
CA ASP A 106 7.86 -22.46 -0.77
C ASP A 106 6.52 -21.87 -0.33
N TYR A 107 6.29 -21.77 0.98
CA TYR A 107 5.12 -21.11 1.53
C TYR A 107 5.05 -19.63 1.09
N PHE A 108 6.15 -18.89 1.18
CA PHE A 108 6.18 -17.48 0.77
C PHE A 108 5.97 -17.31 -0.71
N TYR A 109 6.60 -18.17 -1.51
CA TYR A 109 6.49 -18.15 -2.95
C TYR A 109 5.04 -18.34 -3.41
N ASN A 110 4.38 -19.39 -2.92
CA ASN A 110 2.97 -19.66 -3.19
C ASN A 110 2.05 -18.52 -2.72
N LYS A 111 2.32 -17.98 -1.53
CA LYS A 111 1.56 -16.85 -1.00
C LYS A 111 1.72 -15.60 -1.87
N LEU A 112 2.95 -15.29 -2.29
CA LEU A 112 3.25 -14.16 -3.15
C LEU A 112 2.51 -14.25 -4.49
N PHE A 113 2.48 -15.44 -5.10
CA PHE A 113 1.70 -15.70 -6.31
C PHE A 113 0.20 -15.43 -6.12
N ASN A 114 -0.39 -15.90 -5.01
CA ASN A 114 -1.79 -15.64 -4.71
C ASN A 114 -2.10 -14.13 -4.58
N TYR A 115 -1.24 -13.38 -3.89
CA TYR A 115 -1.39 -11.92 -3.79
C TYR A 115 -1.18 -11.20 -5.12
N TYR A 116 -0.25 -11.67 -5.96
CA TYR A 116 -0.06 -11.14 -7.30
C TYR A 116 -1.30 -11.38 -8.18
N TYR A 117 -1.89 -12.57 -8.14
CA TYR A 117 -3.13 -12.85 -8.88
C TYR A 117 -4.31 -12.01 -8.40
N ASP A 118 -4.47 -11.84 -7.08
CA ASP A 118 -5.50 -10.95 -6.53
C ASP A 118 -5.27 -9.49 -6.96
N HIS A 119 -4.02 -9.04 -6.96
CA HIS A 119 -3.64 -7.71 -7.48
C HIS A 119 -4.00 -7.57 -8.96
N GLN A 120 -3.67 -8.54 -9.80
CA GLN A 120 -4.04 -8.58 -11.23
C GLN A 120 -5.55 -8.55 -11.45
N TYR A 121 -6.31 -9.31 -10.66
CA TYR A 121 -7.77 -9.35 -10.75
C TYR A 121 -8.38 -7.98 -10.45
N LYS A 122 -7.84 -7.28 -9.45
CA LYS A 122 -8.26 -5.94 -9.05
C LYS A 122 -7.88 -4.84 -10.03
N LYS A 123 -7.11 -5.11 -11.09
CA LYS A 123 -6.76 -4.14 -12.13
C LYS A 123 -7.95 -3.34 -12.65
N LYS A 124 -9.10 -4.00 -12.82
CA LYS A 124 -10.35 -3.36 -13.28
C LYS A 124 -10.90 -2.34 -12.27
N GLU A 125 -10.67 -2.55 -10.97
CA GLU A 125 -11.06 -1.61 -9.91
C GLU A 125 -10.22 -0.33 -9.96
N TYR A 126 -8.92 -0.44 -10.22
CA TYR A 126 -8.02 0.72 -10.37
C TYR A 126 -8.30 1.52 -11.65
N LEU A 127 -8.81 0.86 -12.69
CA LEU A 127 -9.28 1.50 -13.92
C LEU A 127 -10.69 2.09 -13.80
N ASN A 128 -11.41 1.82 -12.70
CA ASN A 128 -12.77 2.28 -12.51
C ASN A 128 -12.81 3.79 -12.23
N PRO A 129 -13.51 4.60 -13.05
CA PRO A 129 -13.61 6.05 -12.86
C PRO A 129 -14.33 6.45 -11.57
N ILE A 130 -15.02 5.54 -10.90
CA ILE A 130 -15.69 5.79 -9.61
C ILE A 130 -14.69 5.84 -8.46
N TYR A 131 -13.54 5.16 -8.56
CA TYR A 131 -12.59 5.06 -7.46
C TYR A 131 -11.94 6.39 -7.05
N PRO A 132 -11.48 7.25 -8.00
CA PRO A 132 -11.01 8.61 -7.67
C PRO A 132 -12.09 9.47 -7.02
N LEU A 133 -13.37 9.27 -7.36
CA LEU A 133 -14.47 10.01 -6.74
C LEU A 133 -14.57 9.66 -5.26
N LYS A 134 -14.47 8.38 -4.90
CA LYS A 134 -14.46 7.95 -3.49
C LYS A 134 -13.34 8.63 -2.70
N GLU A 135 -12.14 8.72 -3.27
CA GLU A 135 -11.01 9.42 -2.67
C GLU A 135 -11.28 10.92 -2.45
N ILE A 136 -11.90 11.58 -3.43
CA ILE A 136 -12.30 13.00 -3.34
C ILE A 136 -13.40 13.23 -2.31
N PHE A 137 -14.40 12.34 -2.21
CA PHE A 137 -15.46 12.46 -1.21
C PHE A 137 -14.96 12.18 0.20
N LEU A 138 -13.93 11.33 0.36
CA LEU A 138 -13.33 11.02 1.65
C LEU A 138 -12.24 12.01 2.08
N LEU A 139 -11.78 12.91 1.20
CA LEU A 139 -10.76 13.92 1.50
C LEU A 139 -11.04 14.72 2.79
N PRO A 140 -12.26 15.22 3.05
CA PRO A 140 -12.59 15.90 4.31
C PRO A 140 -12.33 15.01 5.54
N SER A 141 -12.70 13.72 5.48
CA SER A 141 -12.46 12.78 6.58
C SER A 141 -10.98 12.46 6.78
N LYS A 142 -10.19 12.39 5.69
CA LYS A 142 -8.74 12.15 5.75
C LYS A 142 -8.00 13.35 6.35
N ILE A 143 -8.41 14.58 5.98
CA ILE A 143 -7.87 15.81 6.57
C ILE A 143 -8.15 15.85 8.08
N LEU A 144 -9.39 15.53 8.49
CA LEU A 144 -9.77 15.44 9.90
C LEU A 144 -8.96 14.40 10.66
N SER A 145 -8.76 13.22 10.07
CA SER A 145 -7.92 12.16 10.65
C SER A 145 -6.47 12.62 10.86
N TRP A 146 -5.96 13.51 10.02
CA TRP A 146 -4.60 14.05 10.15
C TRP A 146 -4.45 14.97 11.37
N PHE A 147 -5.55 15.59 11.81
CA PHE A 147 -5.65 16.32 13.07
C PHE A 147 -6.04 15.43 14.26
N GLY A 148 -6.02 14.10 14.11
CA GLY A 148 -6.42 13.17 15.17
C GLY A 148 -7.91 13.16 15.49
N LEU A 149 -8.75 13.75 14.62
CA LEU A 149 -10.19 13.82 14.80
C LEU A 149 -10.86 12.59 14.17
N ASN A 150 -11.50 11.77 15.00
CA ASN A 150 -12.31 10.64 14.58
C ASN A 150 -13.79 11.03 14.60
N LEU A 151 -14.54 10.78 13.53
CA LEU A 151 -15.92 11.27 13.31
C LEU A 151 -16.97 10.72 14.30
N ASN A 152 -16.56 9.82 15.22
CA ASN A 152 -17.43 9.21 16.20
C ASN A 152 -17.49 9.96 17.55
N THR A 153 -16.71 11.04 17.74
CA THR A 153 -16.63 11.74 19.04
C THR A 153 -17.22 13.16 18.97
N ILE A 154 -17.80 13.63 20.10
CA ILE A 154 -18.41 14.96 20.30
C ILE A 154 -17.63 16.15 19.68
N PRO A 155 -16.28 16.19 19.68
CA PRO A 155 -15.51 17.26 19.02
C PRO A 155 -15.79 17.43 17.53
N SER A 156 -16.15 16.36 16.82
CA SER A 156 -16.44 16.40 15.38
C SER A 156 -17.80 17.03 15.06
N ARG A 157 -18.78 16.93 15.97
CA ARG A 157 -20.06 17.68 15.87
C ARG A 157 -19.84 19.16 16.08
N ILE A 158 -18.96 19.52 17.02
CA ILE A 158 -18.53 20.90 17.26
C ILE A 158 -17.77 21.43 16.04
N PHE A 159 -16.85 20.64 15.46
CA PHE A 159 -16.11 21.04 14.27
C PHE A 159 -17.02 21.20 13.03
N SER A 160 -18.00 20.32 12.84
CA SER A 160 -18.99 20.46 11.77
C SER A 160 -19.86 21.70 11.97
N ALA A 161 -20.31 21.96 13.21
CA ALA A 161 -21.01 23.20 13.56
C ALA A 161 -20.14 24.44 13.31
N LEU A 162 -18.84 24.39 13.67
CA LEU A 162 -17.89 25.48 13.43
C LEU A 162 -17.61 25.71 11.95
N ILE A 163 -17.50 24.66 11.13
CA ILE A 163 -17.39 24.80 9.67
C ILE A 163 -18.66 25.41 9.09
N PHE A 164 -19.84 24.96 9.53
CA PHE A 164 -21.11 25.52 9.07
C PHE A 164 -21.24 26.99 9.46
N LEU A 165 -20.82 27.33 10.69
CA LEU A 165 -20.78 28.70 11.20
C LEU A 165 -19.76 29.55 10.42
N ALA A 166 -18.59 29.01 10.10
CA ALA A 166 -17.57 29.69 9.30
C ALA A 166 -18.04 29.93 7.85
N ILE A 167 -18.72 28.96 7.24
CA ILE A 167 -19.34 29.12 5.92
C ILE A 167 -20.45 30.17 5.96
N TYR A 168 -21.29 30.17 7.00
CA TYR A 168 -22.34 31.17 7.20
C TYR A 168 -21.75 32.58 7.39
N ILE A 169 -20.72 32.72 8.22
CA ILE A 169 -20.01 33.99 8.46
C ILE A 169 -19.32 34.47 7.20
N SER A 170 -18.61 33.61 6.47
CA SER A 170 -17.99 33.97 5.18
C SER A 170 -19.02 34.37 4.13
N LYS A 171 -20.20 33.73 4.10
CA LYS A 171 -21.26 34.06 3.14
C LYS A 171 -21.91 35.42 3.44
N ASN A 172 -22.11 35.77 4.70
CA ASN A 172 -22.83 36.98 5.10
C ASN A 172 -21.91 38.17 5.40
N PHE A 173 -20.69 37.93 5.90
CA PHE A 173 -19.76 38.97 6.37
C PHE A 173 -18.40 38.91 5.69
N GLY A 174 -18.18 37.97 4.75
CA GLY A 174 -16.86 37.77 4.12
C GLY A 174 -16.32 39.00 3.39
N SER A 175 -17.18 39.80 2.76
CA SER A 175 -16.77 41.06 2.12
C SER A 175 -16.31 42.12 3.10
N GLU A 176 -16.90 42.15 4.30
CA GLU A 176 -16.53 43.10 5.36
C GLU A 176 -15.25 42.67 6.08
N ILE A 177 -15.08 41.37 6.32
CA ILE A 177 -13.85 40.80 6.89
C ILE A 177 -12.66 41.07 5.97
N ILE A 178 -12.81 40.85 4.65
CA ILE A 178 -11.74 41.14 3.68
C ILE A 178 -11.43 42.65 3.63
N ARG A 179 -12.45 43.53 3.66
CA ARG A 179 -12.23 44.99 3.73
C ARG A 179 -11.53 45.41 5.03
N PHE A 180 -11.88 44.80 6.14
CA PHE A 180 -11.26 45.06 7.44
C PHE A 180 -9.78 44.65 7.46
N ILE A 181 -9.45 43.47 6.94
CA ILE A 181 -8.07 42.99 6.82
C ILE A 181 -7.27 43.89 5.86
N LEU A 182 -7.86 44.30 4.74
CA LEU A 182 -7.20 45.23 3.81
C LEU A 182 -6.94 46.60 4.44
N LYS A 183 -7.83 47.08 5.31
CA LYS A 183 -7.65 48.32 6.09
C LYS A 183 -6.58 48.23 7.18
N LEU A 184 -6.29 47.02 7.67
CA LEU A 184 -5.23 46.78 8.66
C LEU A 184 -3.84 46.70 8.01
N ILE A 185 -3.79 46.44 6.72
CA ILE A 185 -2.55 46.26 5.95
C ILE A 185 -2.22 47.50 5.10
N SER A 186 -3.17 48.44 4.93
CA SER A 186 -2.96 49.78 4.35
C SER A 186 -2.70 50.83 5.41
#